data_AF-A0A914FYZ8-F1
#
_entry.id   AF-A0A914FYZ8-F1
#
_cell.length_a   1.000
_cell.length_b   1.000
_cell.length_c   1.000
_cell.angle_alpha   90.00
_cell.angle_beta   90.00
_cell.angle_gamma   90.00
#
_symmetry.space_group_name_H-M   'P 1'
#
loop_
_entity.id
_entity.type
_entity.pdbx_description
1 polymer ?
#
loop_
_entity_poly.entity_id
_entity_poly.type
_entity_poly.pdbx_seq_one_letter_code
_entity_poly.pdbx_strand_id
1 'polypeptide(L)'
;MDPNRGVIEVKDPKDSTLPPKTFTFDTIYDETSKEIDLYFGTFREVVESVLAGYNGTIFAYGQTGSGKTFTMEGIQDDPDLHGVIPNAIHHIFQHIQSSTNQEQYLVRGSYLEIFDEEIYDLLHHNGNNNNNIKLELELKEKPDVGVYVKDLTTFVIKSAAEVLQVLQLGNSNRFKGKVNMEEHSSQSNTIFTIIIECSEPDSEGKDHIRVGRLIFVDLAGSEQRQLKIDTTGEDAKEESTKTNLSISALQNLFSVCSDENASHIPYQDSKLTRLLQNSFGGNSKTVMIANIAPNSNNFEETLATLQYANLVKNILNKPRINIDLKETLLRCFLEEIAKLKSLLDQRILEANQRIGNSNGENKNDEMDAEEFFQEQQEKLDEEKFALEQQNDGMCEEEKQKLLKNLEDRQPKLAIKQEAQASIARKLKSMQ
;
A
#
# COMPACT_ATOMS: atom_id res chain seq x y z
N MET A 1 -7.11 30.84 13.19
CA MET A 1 -7.79 29.56 13.46
C MET A 1 -7.87 29.40 14.97
N ASP A 2 -8.82 28.63 15.49
CA ASP A 2 -8.92 28.27 16.90
C ASP A 2 -8.90 26.73 17.04
N PRO A 3 -7.69 26.12 17.11
CA PRO A 3 -7.54 24.66 17.17
C PRO A 3 -8.27 24.04 18.36
N ASN A 4 -8.25 24.70 19.53
CA ASN A 4 -8.87 24.19 20.76
C ASN A 4 -10.40 24.07 20.65
N ARG A 5 -11.01 24.91 19.82
CA ARG A 5 -12.46 24.88 19.58
C ARG A 5 -12.83 24.13 18.30
N GLY A 6 -11.85 23.70 17.50
CA GLY A 6 -12.08 23.13 16.17
C GLY A 6 -12.76 24.12 15.22
N VAL A 7 -12.52 25.43 15.39
CA VAL A 7 -13.16 26.49 14.61
C VAL A 7 -12.18 27.20 13.68
N ILE A 8 -12.57 27.37 12.42
CA ILE A 8 -11.88 28.24 11.46
C ILE A 8 -12.80 29.37 11.00
N GLU A 9 -12.26 30.59 11.03
CA GLU A 9 -12.92 31.79 10.56
C GLU A 9 -12.17 32.33 9.33
N VAL A 10 -12.90 32.57 8.25
CA VAL A 10 -12.36 33.14 7.01
C VAL A 10 -12.97 34.51 6.79
N LYS A 11 -12.11 35.53 6.71
CA LYS A 11 -12.50 36.93 6.47
C LYS A 11 -12.39 37.25 4.99
N ASP A 12 -13.40 37.94 4.45
CA ASP A 12 -13.36 38.40 3.07
C ASP A 12 -12.33 39.54 2.93
N PRO A 13 -11.29 39.39 2.09
CA PRO A 13 -10.29 40.43 1.91
C PRO A 13 -10.81 41.63 1.10
N LYS A 14 -11.88 41.47 0.32
CA LYS A 14 -12.48 42.51 -0.53
C LYS A 14 -13.50 43.36 0.23
N ASP A 15 -14.16 42.78 1.23
CA ASP A 15 -15.17 43.48 2.04
C ASP A 15 -15.02 43.16 3.54
N SER A 16 -14.32 44.05 4.25
CA SER A 16 -14.09 43.95 5.70
C SER A 16 -15.32 44.25 6.55
N THR A 17 -16.44 44.66 5.94
CA THR A 17 -17.70 44.90 6.64
C THR A 17 -18.54 43.63 6.79
N LEU A 18 -18.30 42.62 5.96
CA LEU A 18 -18.97 41.33 6.05
C LEU A 18 -18.46 40.54 7.28
N PRO A 19 -19.36 39.87 8.01
CA PRO A 19 -18.94 39.00 9.10
C PRO A 19 -18.10 37.83 8.56
N PRO A 20 -17.10 37.36 9.33
CA PRO A 20 -16.30 36.20 8.93
C PRO A 20 -17.18 34.96 8.76
N LYS A 21 -16.87 34.17 7.73
CA LYS A 21 -17.49 32.85 7.54
C LYS A 21 -16.82 31.87 8.50
N THR A 22 -17.63 31.17 9.29
CA THR A 22 -17.16 30.28 10.36
C THR A 22 -17.49 28.83 10.00
N PHE A 23 -16.51 27.94 10.15
CA PHE A 23 -16.67 26.49 9.96
C PHE A 23 -16.16 25.74 11.20
N THR A 24 -16.69 24.54 11.45
CA THR A 24 -16.31 23.70 12.58
C THR A 24 -16.03 22.27 12.13
N PHE A 25 -14.82 21.79 12.41
CA PHE A 25 -14.34 20.46 12.03
C PHE A 25 -13.97 19.63 13.25
N ASP A 26 -13.75 18.34 13.05
CA ASP A 26 -13.40 17.41 14.14
C ASP A 26 -12.05 17.78 14.76
N THR A 27 -11.08 18.15 13.92
CA THR A 27 -9.77 18.67 14.35
C THR A 27 -9.31 19.78 13.39
N ILE A 28 -8.58 20.76 13.90
CA ILE A 28 -7.92 21.81 13.11
C ILE A 28 -6.44 21.85 13.48
N TYR A 29 -5.60 21.91 12.46
CA TYR A 29 -4.16 22.09 12.57
C TYR A 29 -3.79 23.45 12.00
N ASP A 30 -2.98 24.20 12.73
CA ASP A 30 -2.46 25.51 12.30
C ASP A 30 -0.99 25.41 11.88
N GLU A 31 -0.40 26.54 11.50
CA GLU A 31 1.00 26.66 11.07
C GLU A 31 2.05 26.23 12.11
N THR A 32 1.65 26.04 13.37
CA THR A 32 2.54 25.58 14.44
C THR A 32 2.47 24.07 14.67
N SER A 33 1.51 23.39 14.04
CA SER A 33 1.29 21.96 14.16
C SER A 33 2.35 21.18 13.39
N LYS A 34 2.87 20.11 13.99
CA LYS A 34 3.86 19.23 13.36
C LYS A 34 3.19 18.01 12.75
N GLU A 35 3.87 17.39 11.81
CA GLU A 35 3.46 16.18 11.08
C GLU A 35 3.14 15.04 12.07
N ILE A 36 3.96 14.92 13.11
CA ILE A 36 3.76 13.92 14.16
C ILE A 36 2.49 14.19 15.00
N ASP A 37 2.12 15.46 15.21
CA ASP A 37 0.90 15.83 15.92
C ASP A 37 -0.33 15.44 15.11
N LEU A 38 -0.30 15.69 13.79
CA LEU A 38 -1.34 15.24 12.85
C LEU A 38 -1.49 13.72 12.88
N TYR A 39 -0.35 13.01 12.90
CA TYR A 39 -0.34 11.56 12.94
C TYR A 39 -1.01 11.00 14.19
N PHE A 40 -0.59 11.43 15.37
CA PHE A 40 -1.16 10.94 16.62
C PHE A 40 -2.59 11.44 16.87
N GLY A 41 -2.91 12.67 16.45
CA GLY A 41 -4.20 13.30 16.67
C GLY A 41 -5.31 12.81 15.74
N THR A 42 -4.99 12.34 14.53
CA THR A 42 -6.01 11.97 13.53
C THR A 42 -5.74 10.64 12.84
N PHE A 43 -4.53 10.40 12.35
CA PHE A 43 -4.29 9.26 11.44
C PHE A 43 -4.10 7.93 12.16
N ARG A 44 -3.58 7.95 13.38
CA ARG A 44 -3.28 6.76 14.18
C ARG A 44 -4.49 5.83 14.32
N GLU A 45 -5.68 6.36 14.62
CA GLU A 45 -6.88 5.54 14.80
C GLU A 45 -7.26 4.77 13.53
N VAL A 46 -7.10 5.40 12.36
CA VAL A 46 -7.35 4.75 11.07
C VAL A 46 -6.35 3.61 10.85
N VAL A 47 -5.07 3.84 11.13
CA VAL A 47 -4.03 2.82 10.99
C VAL A 47 -4.27 1.64 11.94
N GLU A 48 -4.60 1.90 13.22
CA GLU A 48 -4.95 0.84 14.19
C GLU A 48 -6.19 0.05 13.76
N SER A 49 -7.17 0.73 13.17
CA SER A 49 -8.37 0.07 12.64
C SER A 49 -8.02 -0.84 11.45
N VAL A 50 -7.13 -0.42 10.57
CA VAL A 50 -6.69 -1.26 9.45
C VAL A 50 -5.92 -2.48 9.96
N LEU A 51 -5.07 -2.34 10.97
CA LEU A 51 -4.39 -3.47 11.62
C LEU A 51 -5.40 -4.48 12.22
N ALA A 52 -6.55 -4.01 12.70
CA ALA A 52 -7.65 -4.87 13.17
C ALA A 52 -8.47 -5.50 12.04
N GLY A 53 -8.20 -5.18 10.77
CA GLY A 53 -8.88 -5.75 9.59
C GLY A 53 -10.01 -4.90 9.01
N TYR A 54 -10.11 -3.61 9.38
CA TYR A 54 -11.00 -2.66 8.70
C TYR A 54 -10.37 -2.11 7.41
N ASN A 55 -11.20 -1.56 6.53
CA ASN A 55 -10.72 -0.67 5.48
C ASN A 55 -10.56 0.75 6.04
N GLY A 56 -9.52 1.45 5.59
CA GLY A 56 -9.19 2.82 5.95
C GLY A 56 -8.84 3.63 4.71
N THR A 57 -9.29 4.88 4.65
CA THR A 57 -8.96 5.81 3.57
C THR A 57 -8.53 7.15 4.17
N ILE A 58 -7.38 7.66 3.77
CA ILE A 58 -6.86 8.97 4.15
C ILE A 58 -6.65 9.74 2.84
N PHE A 59 -7.30 10.88 2.65
CA PHE A 59 -7.14 11.66 1.43
C PHE A 59 -6.93 13.15 1.71
N ALA A 60 -6.06 13.77 0.91
CA ALA A 60 -5.71 15.18 1.00
C ALA A 60 -6.40 15.93 -0.13
N TYR A 61 -7.05 17.03 0.21
CA TYR A 61 -7.85 17.84 -0.71
C TYR A 61 -7.57 19.32 -0.52
N GLY A 62 -7.53 20.06 -1.61
CA GLY A 62 -7.31 21.51 -1.62
C GLY A 62 -6.53 21.95 -2.85
N GLN A 63 -6.29 23.25 -2.96
CA GLN A 63 -5.62 23.83 -4.13
C GLN A 63 -4.16 23.38 -4.25
N THR A 64 -3.58 23.53 -5.43
CA THR A 64 -2.14 23.36 -5.64
C THR A 64 -1.36 24.30 -4.72
N GLY A 65 -0.30 23.77 -4.11
CA GLY A 65 0.54 24.49 -3.16
C GLY A 65 -0.03 24.63 -1.74
N SER A 66 -1.21 24.08 -1.43
CA SER A 66 -1.76 24.12 -0.06
C SER A 66 -1.16 23.09 0.91
N GLY A 67 -0.31 22.18 0.42
CA GLY A 67 0.41 21.21 1.25
C GLY A 67 -0.11 19.76 1.22
N LYS A 68 -0.94 19.37 0.24
CA LYS A 68 -1.47 17.98 0.11
C LYS A 68 -0.37 16.91 0.11
N THR A 69 0.55 16.98 -0.85
CA THR A 69 1.69 16.06 -0.97
C THR A 69 2.61 16.13 0.24
N PHE A 70 2.78 17.30 0.84
CA PHE A 70 3.56 17.48 2.05
C PHE A 70 2.91 16.77 3.26
N THR A 71 1.59 16.84 3.42
CA THR A 71 0.89 16.05 4.45
C THR A 71 0.95 14.55 4.16
N MET A 72 0.87 14.15 2.88
CA MET A 72 0.85 12.73 2.48
C MET A 72 2.21 12.05 2.61
N GLU A 73 3.21 12.58 1.94
CA GLU A 73 4.56 12.02 1.85
C GLU A 73 5.55 12.73 2.78
N GLY A 74 5.43 14.06 2.88
CA GLY A 74 6.38 14.90 3.61
C GLY A 74 7.73 15.04 2.90
N ILE A 75 8.79 15.31 3.65
CA ILE A 75 10.16 15.39 3.15
C ILE A 75 10.89 14.10 3.49
N GLN A 76 11.22 13.30 2.48
CA GLN A 76 11.75 11.94 2.66
C GLN A 76 13.07 11.90 3.44
N ASP A 77 13.95 12.87 3.22
CA ASP A 77 15.27 12.93 3.85
C ASP A 77 15.25 13.50 5.28
N ASP A 78 14.09 13.98 5.75
CA ASP A 78 13.93 14.58 7.07
C ASP A 78 12.85 13.81 7.86
N PRO A 79 13.25 12.93 8.80
CA PRO A 79 12.31 12.15 9.61
C PRO A 79 11.31 12.99 10.41
N ASP A 80 11.67 14.21 10.80
CA ASP A 80 10.76 15.10 11.55
C ASP A 80 9.65 15.66 10.66
N LEU A 81 9.88 15.68 9.35
CA LEU A 81 8.95 16.16 8.31
C LEU A 81 8.36 15.03 7.48
N HIS A 82 8.44 13.78 7.96
CA HIS A 82 7.77 12.64 7.33
C HIS A 82 6.26 12.81 7.37
N GLY A 83 5.60 12.62 6.23
CA GLY A 83 4.15 12.70 6.11
C GLY A 83 3.42 11.49 6.72
N VAL A 84 2.12 11.38 6.47
CA VAL A 84 1.31 10.28 7.01
C VAL A 84 1.70 8.91 6.47
N ILE A 85 2.09 8.80 5.19
CA ILE A 85 2.43 7.51 4.57
C ILE A 85 3.64 6.85 5.27
N PRO A 86 4.83 7.49 5.35
CA PRO A 86 5.98 6.88 6.03
C PRO A 86 5.72 6.62 7.51
N ASN A 87 5.04 7.52 8.22
CA ASN A 87 4.68 7.33 9.63
C ASN A 87 3.72 6.15 9.84
N ALA A 88 2.72 5.97 8.97
CA ALA A 88 1.79 4.85 9.02
C ALA A 88 2.51 3.52 8.82
N ILE A 89 3.42 3.44 7.86
CA ILE A 89 4.21 2.23 7.63
C ILE A 89 5.09 1.92 8.84
N HIS A 90 5.76 2.92 9.41
CA HIS A 90 6.58 2.73 10.60
C HIS A 90 5.75 2.14 11.74
N HIS A 91 4.55 2.70 12.00
CA HIS A 91 3.64 2.19 13.00
C HIS A 91 3.14 0.76 12.70
N ILE A 92 2.80 0.45 11.46
CA ILE A 92 2.40 -0.91 11.04
C ILE A 92 3.50 -1.91 11.38
N PHE A 93 4.76 -1.63 11.02
CA PHE A 93 5.86 -2.55 11.31
C PHE A 93 6.24 -2.61 12.79
N GLN A 94 6.11 -1.50 13.53
CA GLN A 94 6.25 -1.54 14.99
C GLN A 94 5.19 -2.45 15.62
N HIS A 95 3.93 -2.38 15.15
CA HIS A 95 2.87 -3.27 15.61
C HIS A 95 3.20 -4.74 15.32
N ILE A 96 3.60 -5.06 14.09
CA ILE A 96 3.98 -6.42 13.67
C ILE A 96 5.20 -6.95 14.45
N GLN A 97 6.14 -6.08 14.85
CA GLN A 97 7.28 -6.51 15.68
C GLN A 97 6.89 -6.76 17.15
N SER A 98 5.84 -6.09 17.62
CA SER A 98 5.32 -6.22 18.99
C SER A 98 4.25 -7.30 19.15
N SER A 99 3.75 -7.86 18.04
CA SER A 99 2.70 -8.86 18.03
C SER A 99 3.19 -10.22 18.55
N THR A 100 2.25 -11.11 18.86
CA THR A 100 2.61 -12.42 19.42
C THR A 100 3.20 -13.34 18.34
N ASN A 101 4.04 -14.30 18.73
CA ASN A 101 4.61 -15.29 17.79
C ASN A 101 3.56 -16.19 17.09
N GLN A 102 2.27 -16.06 17.43
CA GLN A 102 1.17 -16.81 16.81
C GLN A 102 0.53 -16.09 15.63
N GLU A 103 0.70 -14.77 15.53
CA GLU A 103 0.15 -13.97 14.43
C GLU A 103 1.13 -13.93 13.25
N GLN A 104 0.62 -14.13 12.04
CA GLN A 104 1.41 -14.06 10.81
C GLN A 104 0.88 -12.94 9.92
N TYR A 105 1.78 -12.06 9.49
CA TYR A 105 1.43 -10.89 8.69
C TYR A 105 2.03 -10.97 7.28
N LEU A 106 1.24 -10.54 6.30
CA LEU A 106 1.68 -10.22 4.95
C LEU A 106 1.26 -8.79 4.62
N VAL A 107 2.25 -7.93 4.37
CA VAL A 107 2.02 -6.53 3.99
C VAL A 107 2.37 -6.37 2.52
N ARG A 108 1.45 -5.81 1.75
CA ARG A 108 1.64 -5.53 0.31
C ARG A 108 1.24 -4.12 -0.03
N GLY A 109 1.89 -3.55 -1.04
CA GLY A 109 1.59 -2.22 -1.55
C GLY A 109 1.28 -2.23 -3.04
N SER A 110 0.62 -1.15 -3.48
CA SER A 110 0.49 -0.78 -4.89
C SER A 110 0.45 0.74 -5.01
N TYR A 111 1.00 1.29 -6.08
CA TYR A 111 1.00 2.73 -6.32
C TYR A 111 0.54 3.04 -7.74
N LEU A 112 -0.50 3.87 -7.87
CA LEU A 112 -1.05 4.25 -9.16
C LEU A 112 -1.31 5.74 -9.25
N GLU A 113 -1.43 6.21 -10.48
CA GLU A 113 -1.83 7.55 -10.85
C GLU A 113 -3.11 7.50 -11.70
N ILE A 114 -4.01 8.44 -11.48
CA ILE A 114 -5.16 8.69 -12.35
C ILE A 114 -4.97 10.07 -12.96
N PHE A 115 -4.81 10.10 -14.28
CA PHE A 115 -4.66 11.32 -15.07
C PHE A 115 -5.50 11.19 -16.33
N ASP A 116 -6.30 12.22 -16.63
CA ASP A 116 -7.22 12.24 -17.79
C ASP A 116 -8.15 11.01 -17.88
N GLU A 117 -8.66 10.56 -16.72
CA GLU A 117 -9.49 9.34 -16.57
C GLU A 117 -8.83 8.02 -17.03
N GLU A 118 -7.51 8.04 -17.21
CA GLU A 118 -6.69 6.85 -17.44
C GLU A 118 -5.92 6.48 -16.17
N ILE A 119 -5.72 5.19 -15.96
CA ILE A 119 -5.02 4.63 -14.80
C ILE A 119 -3.62 4.23 -15.26
N TYR A 120 -2.61 4.72 -14.53
CA TYR A 120 -1.20 4.44 -14.76
C TYR A 120 -0.61 3.72 -13.55
N ASP A 121 0.07 2.59 -13.77
CA ASP A 121 0.81 1.90 -12.73
C ASP A 121 2.18 2.55 -12.55
N LEU A 122 2.41 3.16 -11.38
CA LEU A 122 3.64 3.90 -11.10
C LEU A 122 4.83 2.97 -10.78
N LEU A 123 4.57 1.68 -10.54
CA LEU A 123 5.56 0.69 -10.15
C LEU A 123 5.94 -0.25 -11.29
N HIS A 124 5.24 -0.17 -12.42
CA HIS A 124 5.53 -1.04 -13.55
C HIS A 124 6.92 -0.75 -14.11
N HIS A 125 7.75 -1.79 -14.22
CA HIS A 125 9.07 -1.69 -14.81
C HIS A 125 8.97 -1.89 -16.32
N ASN A 126 9.02 -0.80 -17.08
CA ASN A 126 9.29 -0.91 -18.51
C ASN A 126 10.74 -1.38 -18.64
N GLY A 127 10.94 -2.67 -18.88
CA GLY A 127 12.25 -3.19 -19.27
C GLY A 127 12.81 -2.38 -20.46
N ASN A 128 14.13 -2.47 -20.70
CA ASN A 128 14.95 -1.73 -21.68
C ASN A 128 14.43 -1.57 -23.14
N ASN A 129 13.23 -2.04 -23.45
CA ASN A 129 12.55 -1.78 -24.69
C ASN A 129 11.79 -0.45 -24.57
N ASN A 130 12.23 0.56 -25.33
CA ASN A 130 11.60 1.87 -25.54
C ASN A 130 10.15 1.82 -26.13
N ASN A 131 9.50 0.67 -26.07
CA ASN A 131 8.09 0.51 -26.37
C ASN A 131 7.35 0.60 -25.04
N ASN A 132 6.93 1.81 -24.66
CA ASN A 132 5.93 2.00 -23.61
C ASN A 132 4.67 1.21 -24.02
N ILE A 133 4.58 -0.05 -23.62
CA ILE A 133 3.32 -0.78 -23.69
C ILE A 133 2.44 -0.09 -22.66
N LYS A 134 1.57 0.80 -23.14
CA LYS A 134 0.46 1.34 -22.36
C LYS A 134 -0.37 0.15 -21.91
N LEU A 135 -0.13 -0.32 -20.68
CA LEU A 135 -0.99 -1.31 -20.06
C LEU A 135 -2.32 -0.61 -19.82
N GLU A 136 -3.35 -1.00 -20.58
CA GLU A 136 -4.69 -0.50 -20.39
C GLU A 136 -5.24 -1.13 -19.10
N LEU A 137 -5.08 -0.40 -17.99
CA LEU A 137 -5.49 -0.88 -16.67
C LEU A 137 -7.00 -0.69 -16.50
N GLU A 138 -7.72 -1.80 -16.42
CA GLU A 138 -9.18 -1.82 -16.32
C GLU A 138 -9.66 -1.91 -14.87
N LEU A 139 -10.77 -1.21 -14.57
CA LEU A 139 -11.50 -1.38 -13.32
C LEU A 139 -12.41 -2.61 -13.38
N LYS A 140 -12.25 -3.51 -12.42
CA LYS A 140 -13.10 -4.67 -12.19
C LYS A 140 -13.69 -4.63 -10.79
N GLU A 141 -14.68 -5.48 -10.54
CA GLU A 141 -15.36 -5.55 -9.25
C GLU A 141 -15.47 -7.01 -8.81
N LYS A 142 -15.15 -7.25 -7.52
CA LYS A 142 -15.35 -8.54 -6.85
C LYS A 142 -16.31 -8.32 -5.67
N PRO A 143 -17.26 -9.23 -5.40
CA PRO A 143 -18.20 -9.09 -4.27
C PRO A 143 -17.51 -8.88 -2.91
N ASP A 144 -16.37 -9.55 -2.72
CA ASP A 144 -15.65 -9.59 -1.44
C ASP A 144 -14.64 -8.45 -1.26
N VAL A 145 -14.20 -7.81 -2.36
CA VAL A 145 -13.13 -6.79 -2.36
C VAL A 145 -13.65 -5.41 -2.79
N GLY A 146 -14.75 -5.37 -3.54
CA GLY A 146 -15.23 -4.19 -4.23
C GLY A 146 -14.47 -3.93 -5.54
N VAL A 147 -14.40 -2.66 -5.92
CA VAL A 147 -13.74 -2.21 -7.14
C VAL A 147 -12.22 -2.30 -6.99
N TYR A 148 -11.53 -2.87 -7.97
CA TYR A 148 -10.08 -3.01 -8.02
C TYR A 148 -9.55 -2.81 -9.44
N VAL A 149 -8.28 -2.48 -9.56
CA VAL A 149 -7.58 -2.37 -10.85
C VAL A 149 -7.00 -3.74 -11.22
N LYS A 150 -7.41 -4.27 -12.37
CA LYS A 150 -6.90 -5.54 -12.88
C LYS A 150 -5.45 -5.37 -13.35
N ASP A 151 -4.60 -6.35 -13.07
CA ASP A 151 -3.20 -6.41 -13.50
C ASP A 151 -2.31 -5.26 -12.96
N LEU A 152 -2.76 -4.56 -11.90
CA LEU A 152 -1.95 -3.57 -11.19
C LEU A 152 -0.80 -4.25 -10.45
N THR A 153 0.42 -3.75 -10.59
CA THR A 153 1.60 -4.27 -9.91
C THR A 153 1.45 -4.13 -8.40
N THR A 154 1.68 -5.23 -7.69
CA THR A 154 1.73 -5.26 -6.22
C THR A 154 3.09 -5.75 -5.75
N PHE A 155 3.64 -5.14 -4.70
CA PHE A 155 4.92 -5.51 -4.11
C PHE A 155 4.76 -5.89 -2.64
N VAL A 156 5.61 -6.79 -2.15
CA VAL A 156 5.66 -7.15 -0.73
C VAL A 156 6.48 -6.10 0.00
N ILE A 157 5.95 -5.58 1.11
CA ILE A 157 6.63 -4.59 1.94
C ILE A 157 7.25 -5.33 3.13
N LYS A 158 8.56 -5.17 3.35
CA LYS A 158 9.27 -5.77 4.49
C LYS A 158 9.76 -4.72 5.49
N SER A 159 9.84 -3.45 5.09
CA SER A 159 10.26 -2.36 5.97
C SER A 159 9.76 -0.99 5.53
N ALA A 160 9.83 0.00 6.43
CA ALA A 160 9.55 1.40 6.11
C ALA A 160 10.51 1.99 5.07
N ALA A 161 11.77 1.57 5.09
CA ALA A 161 12.78 2.04 4.14
C ALA A 161 12.46 1.63 2.69
N GLU A 162 11.94 0.42 2.49
CA GLU A 162 11.50 -0.04 1.17
C GLU A 162 10.34 0.80 0.62
N VAL A 163 9.40 1.21 1.47
CA VAL A 163 8.28 2.06 1.03
C VAL A 163 8.76 3.42 0.57
N LEU A 164 9.71 4.03 1.27
CA LEU A 164 10.30 5.31 0.84
C LEU A 164 10.94 5.18 -0.55
N GLN A 165 11.68 4.09 -0.80
CA GLN A 165 12.26 3.81 -2.12
C GLN A 165 11.19 3.61 -3.20
N VAL A 166 10.10 2.93 -2.86
CA VAL A 166 8.98 2.72 -3.79
C VAL A 166 8.24 4.01 -4.11
N LEU A 167 8.03 4.89 -3.13
CA LEU A 167 7.48 6.23 -3.36
C LEU A 167 8.39 7.05 -4.27
N GLN A 168 9.71 7.02 -4.04
CA GLN A 168 10.69 7.68 -4.92
C GLN A 168 10.64 7.14 -6.36
N LEU A 169 10.58 5.82 -6.51
CA LEU A 169 10.48 5.17 -7.81
C LEU A 169 9.19 5.59 -8.52
N GLY A 170 8.04 5.53 -7.83
CA GLY A 170 6.75 5.91 -8.37
C GLY A 170 6.70 7.38 -8.78
N ASN A 171 7.22 8.27 -7.95
CA ASN A 171 7.30 9.71 -8.26
C ASN A 171 8.25 9.99 -9.44
N SER A 172 9.33 9.22 -9.57
CA SER A 172 10.24 9.30 -10.72
C SER A 172 9.59 8.79 -12.02
N ASN A 173 8.73 7.78 -11.94
CA ASN A 173 7.99 7.27 -13.09
C ASN A 173 6.86 8.23 -13.49
N ARG A 174 6.19 8.86 -12.51
CA ARG A 174 5.26 9.97 -12.71
C ARG A 174 5.91 11.13 -13.50
N PHE A 175 7.20 11.38 -13.28
CA PHE A 175 7.98 12.42 -13.97
C PHE A 175 8.28 12.11 -15.45
N LYS A 176 8.59 10.85 -15.80
CA LYS A 176 9.08 10.48 -17.15
C LYS A 176 8.06 10.67 -18.27
N GLY A 177 6.79 10.91 -17.95
CA GLY A 177 5.72 11.10 -18.94
C GLY A 177 5.69 12.46 -19.63
N LYS A 178 6.17 13.56 -19.01
CA LYS A 178 5.97 14.94 -19.53
C LYS A 178 7.06 15.93 -19.12
N VAL A 179 7.20 17.00 -19.92
CA VAL A 179 8.27 18.03 -19.84
C VAL A 179 8.15 18.96 -18.62
N ASN A 180 6.97 19.05 -17.96
CA ASN A 180 6.73 19.99 -16.86
C ASN A 180 6.08 19.30 -15.63
N MET A 181 6.87 19.08 -14.57
CA MET A 181 6.53 18.24 -13.42
C MET A 181 5.48 18.84 -12.48
N GLU A 182 5.62 20.12 -12.13
CA GLU A 182 4.69 20.83 -11.23
C GLU A 182 3.28 20.92 -11.83
N GLU A 183 3.21 21.04 -13.15
CA GLU A 183 1.95 21.12 -13.87
C GLU A 183 1.26 19.76 -14.00
N HIS A 184 2.02 18.68 -14.19
CA HIS A 184 1.43 17.34 -14.25
C HIS A 184 0.94 16.88 -12.87
N SER A 185 1.76 17.08 -11.84
CA SER A 185 1.44 16.64 -10.48
C SER A 185 0.25 17.38 -9.87
N SER A 186 0.00 18.63 -10.28
CA SER A 186 -1.19 19.39 -9.91
C SER A 186 -2.47 18.93 -10.62
N GLN A 187 -2.38 18.12 -11.66
CA GLN A 187 -3.50 17.70 -12.50
C GLN A 187 -3.83 16.21 -12.40
N SER A 188 -3.00 15.43 -11.71
CA SER A 188 -3.22 13.99 -11.53
C SER A 188 -3.41 13.63 -10.06
N ASN A 189 -4.20 12.59 -9.83
CA ASN A 189 -4.43 12.04 -8.49
C ASN A 189 -3.54 10.83 -8.32
N THR A 190 -2.89 10.68 -7.17
CA THR A 190 -2.16 9.45 -6.84
C THR A 190 -2.88 8.65 -5.77
N ILE A 191 -2.84 7.32 -5.89
CA ILE A 191 -3.41 6.40 -4.92
C ILE A 191 -2.35 5.40 -4.51
N PHE A 192 -1.89 5.51 -3.27
CA PHE A 192 -1.02 4.53 -2.64
C PHE A 192 -1.86 3.62 -1.74
N THR A 193 -1.87 2.32 -2.01
CA THR A 193 -2.62 1.35 -1.22
C THR A 193 -1.67 0.43 -0.48
N ILE A 194 -1.95 0.17 0.79
CA ILE A 194 -1.38 -0.91 1.59
C ILE A 194 -2.47 -1.92 1.91
N ILE A 195 -2.16 -3.20 1.74
CA ILE A 195 -3.01 -4.32 2.16
C ILE A 195 -2.25 -5.08 3.24
N ILE A 196 -2.90 -5.28 4.38
CA ILE A 196 -2.38 -6.02 5.52
C ILE A 196 -3.25 -7.26 5.70
N GLU A 197 -2.66 -8.44 5.47
CA GLU A 197 -3.30 -9.71 5.75
C GLU A 197 -2.69 -10.25 7.06
N CYS A 198 -3.53 -10.57 8.03
CA CYS A 198 -3.12 -11.13 9.31
C CYS A 198 -3.83 -12.46 9.53
N SER A 199 -3.06 -13.52 9.78
CA SER A 199 -3.56 -14.83 10.17
C SER A 199 -3.35 -15.02 11.67
N GLU A 200 -4.42 -15.33 12.39
CA GLU A 200 -4.39 -15.65 13.81
C GLU A 200 -5.13 -16.98 14.04
N PRO A 201 -4.51 -17.97 14.71
CA PRO A 201 -5.19 -19.21 15.05
C PRO A 201 -6.19 -18.98 16.18
N ASP A 202 -7.41 -19.49 16.04
CA ASP A 202 -8.39 -19.51 17.13
C ASP A 202 -8.02 -20.51 18.24
N SER A 203 -8.87 -20.56 19.27
CA SER A 203 -8.74 -21.49 20.38
C SER A 203 -8.94 -22.97 19.99
N GLU A 204 -9.47 -23.24 18.80
CA GLU A 204 -9.62 -24.57 18.21
C GLU A 204 -8.46 -24.92 17.24
N GLY A 205 -7.51 -24.00 17.04
CA GLY A 205 -6.35 -24.13 16.16
C GLY A 205 -6.64 -23.86 14.68
N LYS A 206 -7.79 -23.26 14.35
CA LYS A 206 -8.16 -22.87 12.99
C LYS A 206 -7.71 -21.45 12.70
N ASP A 207 -7.03 -21.28 11.56
CA ASP A 207 -6.55 -19.97 11.12
C ASP A 207 -7.69 -19.08 10.61
N HIS A 208 -7.90 -17.94 11.28
CA HIS A 208 -8.74 -16.85 10.79
C HIS A 208 -7.86 -15.78 10.15
N ILE A 209 -8.22 -15.40 8.93
CA ILE A 209 -7.47 -14.37 8.19
C ILE A 209 -8.29 -13.09 8.17
N ARG A 210 -7.73 -12.02 8.74
CA ARG A 210 -8.25 -10.66 8.64
C ARG A 210 -7.52 -9.89 7.55
N VAL A 211 -8.23 -9.06 6.82
CA VAL A 211 -7.65 -8.23 5.76
C VAL A 211 -7.99 -6.76 5.98
N GLY A 212 -6.98 -5.97 6.31
CA GLY A 212 -7.05 -4.52 6.35
C GLY A 212 -6.57 -3.91 5.04
N ARG A 213 -7.24 -2.87 4.57
CA ARG A 213 -6.80 -2.08 3.40
C ARG A 213 -6.70 -0.62 3.79
N LEU A 214 -5.51 -0.04 3.71
CA LEU A 214 -5.26 1.39 3.92
C LEU A 214 -4.99 2.07 2.57
N ILE A 215 -5.78 3.07 2.23
CA ILE A 215 -5.68 3.82 0.98
C ILE A 215 -5.28 5.26 1.31
N PHE A 216 -4.18 5.71 0.74
CA PHE A 216 -3.77 7.11 0.73
C PHE A 216 -4.04 7.72 -0.63
N VAL A 217 -4.66 8.89 -0.65
CA VAL A 217 -5.00 9.59 -1.88
C VAL A 217 -4.48 11.03 -1.82
N ASP A 218 -3.54 11.35 -2.70
CA ASP A 218 -3.15 12.74 -2.97
C ASP A 218 -3.91 13.22 -4.19
N LEU A 219 -4.93 14.07 -3.97
CA LEU A 219 -5.79 14.54 -5.04
C LEU A 219 -5.09 15.61 -5.88
N ALA A 220 -5.52 15.76 -7.12
CA ALA A 220 -5.17 16.90 -7.95
C ALA A 220 -5.63 18.23 -7.30
N GLY A 221 -5.05 19.35 -7.75
CA GLY A 221 -5.40 20.68 -7.28
C GLY A 221 -6.89 20.97 -7.44
N SER A 222 -7.55 21.42 -6.38
CA SER A 222 -8.99 21.73 -6.41
C SER A 222 -9.33 22.98 -7.22
N GLU A 223 -8.33 23.78 -7.58
CA GLU A 223 -8.55 25.06 -8.24
C GLU A 223 -9.19 24.89 -9.61
N GLN A 224 -10.24 25.68 -9.84
CA GLN A 224 -10.79 25.80 -11.18
C GLN A 224 -9.83 26.67 -11.99
N ARG A 225 -8.98 26.04 -12.80
CA ARG A 225 -8.28 26.75 -13.88
C ARG A 225 -9.33 27.25 -14.87
N GLN A 226 -9.92 28.42 -14.60
CA GLN A 226 -10.36 29.30 -15.66
C GLN A 226 -9.09 29.70 -16.40
N LEU A 227 -8.71 28.93 -17.42
CA LEU A 227 -7.84 29.47 -18.45
C LEU A 227 -8.51 30.76 -18.90
N LYS A 228 -7.86 31.91 -18.63
CA LYS A 228 -8.21 33.16 -19.29
C LYS A 228 -8.30 32.85 -20.77
N ILE A 229 -9.51 32.92 -21.30
CA ILE A 229 -9.83 32.68 -22.71
C ILE A 229 -9.23 33.86 -23.49
N ASP A 230 -7.92 33.85 -23.68
CA ASP A 230 -7.22 34.78 -24.56
C ASP A 230 -6.75 34.09 -25.85
N THR A 231 -7.05 32.80 -26.04
CA THR A 231 -6.79 32.07 -27.28
C THR A 231 -8.08 31.51 -27.87
N THR A 232 -8.51 32.15 -28.95
CA THR A 232 -9.56 31.71 -29.87
C THR A 232 -9.20 30.36 -30.49
N GLY A 233 -9.76 29.26 -29.99
CA GLY A 233 -9.70 27.93 -30.62
C GLY A 233 -10.67 26.97 -29.94
N GLU A 234 -11.50 26.28 -30.73
CA GLU A 234 -12.47 25.29 -30.23
C GLU A 234 -11.77 24.06 -29.60
N ASP A 235 -10.55 23.74 -30.05
CA ASP A 235 -9.75 22.61 -29.55
C ASP A 235 -9.27 22.80 -28.09
N ALA A 236 -9.05 24.03 -27.63
CA ALA A 236 -8.59 24.31 -26.26
C ALA A 236 -9.69 24.12 -25.18
N LYS A 237 -10.97 24.12 -25.59
CA LYS A 237 -12.11 23.86 -24.68
C LYS A 237 -12.30 22.38 -24.38
N GLU A 238 -12.01 21.50 -25.33
CA GLU A 238 -12.15 20.05 -25.12
C GLU A 238 -11.02 19.47 -24.27
N GLU A 239 -9.80 20.00 -24.39
CA GLU A 239 -8.64 19.54 -23.60
C GLU A 239 -8.70 20.01 -22.13
N SER A 240 -9.25 21.19 -21.86
CA SER A 240 -9.37 21.77 -20.50
C SER A 240 -10.55 21.24 -19.69
N THR A 241 -11.55 20.62 -20.33
CA THR A 241 -12.74 20.10 -19.64
C THR A 241 -12.54 18.70 -19.04
N LYS A 242 -11.59 17.90 -19.53
CA LYS A 242 -11.38 16.53 -19.03
C LYS A 242 -10.46 16.44 -17.81
N THR A 243 -9.51 17.35 -17.64
CA THR A 243 -8.54 17.32 -16.52
C THR A 243 -9.21 17.39 -15.14
N ASN A 244 -10.37 18.06 -15.04
CA ASN A 244 -11.11 18.24 -13.79
C ASN A 244 -12.33 17.31 -13.63
N LEU A 245 -12.50 16.30 -14.50
CA LEU A 245 -13.64 15.39 -14.41
C LEU A 245 -13.64 14.65 -13.07
N SER A 246 -12.49 14.09 -12.69
CA SER A 246 -12.33 13.34 -11.43
C SER A 246 -12.72 14.15 -10.19
N ILE A 247 -12.26 15.41 -10.10
CA ILE A 247 -12.56 16.33 -8.99
C ILE A 247 -14.03 16.76 -9.01
N SER A 248 -14.56 17.12 -10.18
CA SER A 248 -15.96 17.57 -10.29
C SER A 248 -16.94 16.44 -9.96
N ALA A 249 -16.64 15.21 -10.43
CA ALA A 249 -17.38 14.02 -10.06
C ALA A 249 -17.31 13.74 -8.56
N LEU A 250 -16.14 13.94 -7.93
CA LEU A 250 -15.97 13.79 -6.49
C LEU A 250 -16.78 14.83 -5.68
N GLN A 251 -16.81 16.09 -6.13
CA GLN A 251 -17.63 17.15 -5.53
C GLN A 251 -19.14 16.86 -5.64
N ASN A 252 -19.57 16.38 -6.81
CA ASN A 252 -20.94 15.91 -7.01
C ASN A 252 -21.26 14.72 -6.08
N LEU A 253 -20.34 13.75 -5.99
CA LEU A 253 -20.45 12.62 -5.09
C LEU A 253 -20.66 13.06 -3.64
N PHE A 254 -19.88 14.02 -3.13
CA PHE A 254 -20.03 14.52 -1.76
C PHE A 254 -21.38 15.19 -1.53
N SER A 255 -21.84 15.96 -2.51
CA SER A 255 -23.14 16.64 -2.43
C SER A 255 -24.29 15.63 -2.38
N VAL A 256 -24.20 14.54 -3.15
CA VAL A 256 -25.23 13.48 -3.17
C VAL A 256 -25.13 12.55 -1.96
N CYS A 257 -23.91 12.17 -1.55
CA CYS A 257 -23.70 11.29 -0.39
C CYS A 257 -24.05 11.95 0.95
N SER A 258 -24.06 13.27 1.02
CA SER A 258 -24.46 14.01 2.22
C SER A 258 -25.97 14.22 2.33
N ASP A 259 -26.75 13.94 1.27
CA ASP A 259 -28.22 13.95 1.31
C ASP A 259 -28.74 12.55 1.67
N GLU A 260 -29.41 12.45 2.83
CA GLU A 260 -30.01 11.20 3.32
C GLU A 260 -31.09 10.63 2.38
N ASN A 261 -31.66 11.47 1.49
CA ASN A 261 -32.73 11.08 0.56
C ASN A 261 -32.22 10.66 -0.82
N ALA A 262 -30.90 10.73 -1.06
CA ALA A 262 -30.33 10.35 -2.33
C ALA A 262 -30.55 8.86 -2.62
N SER A 263 -31.29 8.55 -3.69
CA SER A 263 -31.59 7.17 -4.10
C SER A 263 -30.47 6.53 -4.93
N HIS A 264 -29.69 7.33 -5.65
CA HIS A 264 -28.62 6.88 -6.52
C HIS A 264 -27.38 7.73 -6.31
N ILE A 265 -26.26 7.09 -5.97
CA ILE A 265 -24.97 7.75 -5.77
C ILE A 265 -24.12 7.58 -7.04
N PRO A 266 -23.62 8.67 -7.64
CA PRO A 266 -22.97 8.65 -8.95
C PRO A 266 -21.50 8.23 -8.89
N TYR A 267 -21.19 7.06 -8.31
CA TYR A 267 -19.80 6.57 -8.26
C TYR A 267 -19.22 6.29 -9.65
N GLN A 268 -20.05 6.15 -10.70
CA GLN A 268 -19.60 5.79 -12.04
C GLN A 268 -19.08 6.96 -12.87
N ASP A 269 -19.26 8.19 -12.40
CA ASP A 269 -18.95 9.42 -13.14
C ASP A 269 -17.43 9.62 -13.34
N SER A 270 -16.58 8.97 -12.54
CA SER A 270 -15.13 8.96 -12.75
C SER A 270 -14.45 7.69 -12.24
N LYS A 271 -13.28 7.36 -12.77
CA LYS A 271 -12.47 6.23 -12.28
C LYS A 271 -12.09 6.39 -10.82
N LEU A 272 -11.81 7.62 -10.39
CA LEU A 272 -11.49 7.97 -9.01
C LEU A 272 -12.65 7.65 -8.07
N THR A 273 -13.87 8.12 -8.40
CA THR A 273 -15.05 7.90 -7.56
C THR A 273 -15.46 6.42 -7.52
N ARG A 274 -15.24 5.68 -8.62
CA ARG A 274 -15.40 4.20 -8.64
C ARG A 274 -14.41 3.49 -7.71
N LEU A 275 -13.13 3.86 -7.75
CA LEU A 275 -12.11 3.27 -6.89
C LEU A 275 -12.33 3.59 -5.41
N LEU A 276 -12.87 4.78 -5.11
CA LEU A 276 -13.14 5.25 -3.76
C LEU A 276 -14.58 4.99 -3.31
N GLN A 277 -15.33 4.14 -4.01
CA GLN A 277 -16.72 3.84 -3.68
C GLN A 277 -16.88 3.32 -2.23
N ASN A 278 -15.94 2.51 -1.75
CA ASN A 278 -15.95 2.03 -0.37
C ASN A 278 -15.62 3.13 0.67
N SER A 279 -14.93 4.20 0.25
CA SER A 279 -14.48 5.30 1.11
C SER A 279 -15.60 6.29 1.44
N PHE A 280 -16.63 6.40 0.59
CA PHE A 280 -17.70 7.38 0.76
C PHE A 280 -19.05 6.69 0.80
N GLY A 281 -19.69 6.60 1.97
CA GLY A 281 -20.94 5.86 2.19
C GLY A 281 -20.79 4.34 2.28
N GLY A 282 -19.56 3.82 2.23
CA GLY A 282 -19.26 2.39 2.12
C GLY A 282 -18.60 1.77 3.35
N ASN A 283 -17.95 0.61 3.13
CA ASN A 283 -17.18 -0.10 4.14
C ASN A 283 -15.74 0.46 4.22
N SER A 284 -15.56 1.61 4.86
CA SER A 284 -14.24 2.18 5.18
C SER A 284 -14.34 3.18 6.32
N LYS A 285 -13.30 3.28 7.16
CA LYS A 285 -13.07 4.44 8.01
C LYS A 285 -12.33 5.49 7.21
N THR A 286 -12.88 6.70 7.09
CA THR A 286 -12.34 7.68 6.13
C THR A 286 -12.03 9.00 6.81
N VAL A 287 -10.84 9.52 6.51
CA VAL A 287 -10.35 10.82 6.97
C VAL A 287 -10.05 11.69 5.76
N MET A 288 -10.61 12.90 5.75
CA MET A 288 -10.31 13.96 4.81
C MET A 288 -9.37 14.97 5.47
N ILE A 289 -8.28 15.32 4.81
CA ILE A 289 -7.46 16.48 5.15
C ILE A 289 -7.78 17.59 4.17
N ALA A 290 -8.34 18.69 4.67
CA ALA A 290 -8.63 19.89 3.89
C ALA A 290 -7.46 20.87 3.99
N ASN A 291 -6.52 20.79 3.05
CA ASN A 291 -5.35 21.65 2.98
C ASN A 291 -5.69 23.01 2.37
N ILE A 292 -5.47 24.09 3.12
CA ILE A 292 -5.80 25.47 2.70
C ILE A 292 -4.56 26.37 2.72
N ALA A 293 -4.61 27.46 1.97
CA ALA A 293 -3.54 28.45 1.94
C ALA A 293 -3.98 29.73 2.68
N PRO A 294 -3.16 30.26 3.62
CA PRO A 294 -3.56 31.40 4.45
C PRO A 294 -3.57 32.75 3.71
N ASN A 295 -3.05 32.80 2.48
CA ASN A 295 -2.89 34.03 1.72
C ASN A 295 -4.24 34.58 1.21
N SER A 296 -4.43 35.90 1.29
CA SER A 296 -5.66 36.57 0.83
C SER A 296 -6.00 36.34 -0.65
N ASN A 297 -4.98 36.13 -1.50
CA ASN A 297 -5.16 35.84 -2.92
C ASN A 297 -5.87 34.50 -3.16
N ASN A 298 -5.81 33.60 -2.19
CA ASN A 298 -6.37 32.26 -2.24
C ASN A 298 -7.70 32.15 -1.47
N PHE A 299 -8.33 33.29 -1.16
CA PHE A 299 -9.57 33.33 -0.37
C PHE A 299 -10.70 32.50 -0.98
N GLU A 300 -10.92 32.61 -2.30
CA GLU A 300 -12.02 31.91 -2.99
C GLU A 300 -11.82 30.38 -2.95
N GLU A 301 -10.60 29.91 -3.20
CA GLU A 301 -10.22 28.49 -3.16
C GLU A 301 -10.22 27.91 -1.74
N THR A 302 -9.77 28.71 -0.76
CA THR A 302 -9.84 28.32 0.66
C THR A 302 -11.29 28.16 1.10
N LEU A 303 -12.16 29.10 0.72
CA LEU A 303 -13.57 29.04 1.03
C LEU A 303 -14.23 27.81 0.40
N ALA A 304 -13.97 27.55 -0.88
CA ALA A 304 -14.48 26.36 -1.57
C ALA A 304 -14.02 25.07 -0.88
N THR A 305 -12.73 24.97 -0.56
CA THR A 305 -12.15 23.82 0.15
C THR A 305 -12.88 23.54 1.47
N LEU A 306 -13.12 24.57 2.29
CA LEU A 306 -13.81 24.44 3.57
C LEU A 306 -15.29 24.09 3.42
N GLN A 307 -15.96 24.62 2.39
CA GLN A 307 -17.35 24.26 2.07
C GLN A 307 -17.46 22.77 1.72
N TYR A 308 -16.56 22.25 0.89
CA TYR A 308 -16.55 20.82 0.54
C TYR A 308 -16.22 19.94 1.74
N ALA A 309 -15.23 20.31 2.55
CA ALA A 309 -14.91 19.59 3.79
C ALA A 309 -16.13 19.50 4.73
N ASN A 310 -16.92 20.58 4.80
CA ASN A 310 -18.14 20.59 5.62
C ASN A 310 -19.25 19.68 5.06
N LEU A 311 -19.30 19.44 3.75
CA LEU A 311 -20.21 18.45 3.15
C LEU A 311 -19.74 17.02 3.47
N VAL A 312 -18.45 16.74 3.30
CA VAL A 312 -17.85 15.41 3.55
C VAL A 312 -18.05 14.96 4.99
N LYS A 313 -17.96 15.89 5.95
CA LYS A 313 -18.20 15.62 7.37
C LYS A 313 -19.54 14.94 7.65
N ASN A 314 -20.56 15.17 6.83
CA ASN A 314 -21.90 14.62 7.02
C ASN A 314 -22.10 13.24 6.37
N ILE A 315 -21.11 12.72 5.65
CA ILE A 315 -21.19 11.40 4.99
C ILE A 315 -21.02 10.29 6.04
N LEU A 316 -21.99 9.41 6.13
CA LEU A 316 -21.99 8.29 7.10
C LEU A 316 -21.50 6.98 6.46
N ASN A 317 -20.34 6.50 6.88
CA ASN A 317 -19.79 5.22 6.46
C ASN A 317 -20.25 4.07 7.37
N LYS A 318 -20.14 2.83 6.87
CA LYS A 318 -20.51 1.58 7.56
C LYS A 318 -19.31 0.62 7.63
N PRO A 319 -18.25 0.96 8.38
CA PRO A 319 -17.05 0.14 8.46
C PRO A 319 -17.30 -1.21 9.14
N ARG A 320 -16.70 -2.27 8.61
CA ARG A 320 -16.79 -3.67 9.05
C ARG A 320 -15.40 -4.32 8.94
N ILE A 321 -15.15 -5.31 9.79
CA ILE A 321 -13.92 -6.11 9.74
C ILE A 321 -14.06 -7.11 8.58
N ASN A 322 -13.04 -7.20 7.73
CA ASN A 322 -13.01 -8.18 6.65
C ASN A 322 -12.33 -9.46 7.15
N ILE A 323 -13.10 -10.55 7.32
CA ILE A 323 -12.65 -11.82 7.89
C ILE A 323 -12.87 -12.94 6.87
N ASP A 324 -11.92 -13.88 6.80
CA ASP A 324 -12.02 -15.16 6.07
C ASP A 324 -12.38 -15.02 4.59
N LEU A 325 -11.79 -14.02 3.92
CA LEU A 325 -11.89 -13.90 2.47
C LEU A 325 -11.30 -15.18 1.84
N LYS A 326 -12.05 -15.81 0.93
CA LYS A 326 -11.70 -17.14 0.41
C LYS A 326 -10.41 -17.16 -0.41
N GLU A 327 -10.06 -16.02 -1.02
CA GLU A 327 -8.91 -15.84 -1.93
C GLU A 327 -7.88 -14.87 -1.32
N THR A 328 -7.43 -15.07 -0.08
CA THR A 328 -6.31 -14.29 0.48
C THR A 328 -4.98 -14.88 0.04
N LEU A 329 -4.02 -14.01 -0.29
CA LEU A 329 -2.70 -14.45 -0.71
C LEU A 329 -1.95 -15.12 0.45
N LEU A 330 -2.18 -14.66 1.68
CA LEU A 330 -1.67 -15.28 2.88
C LEU A 330 -2.15 -16.73 3.00
N ARG A 331 -3.43 -17.03 2.73
CA ARG A 331 -3.93 -18.41 2.72
C ARG A 331 -3.19 -19.27 1.69
N CYS A 332 -3.04 -18.77 0.45
CA CYS A 332 -2.30 -19.47 -0.59
C CYS A 332 -0.84 -19.75 -0.18
N PHE A 333 -0.17 -18.78 0.45
CA PHE A 333 1.20 -18.98 0.94
C PHE A 333 1.26 -19.99 2.09
N LEU A 334 0.31 -19.97 3.03
CA LEU A 334 0.27 -20.96 4.11
C LEU A 334 0.05 -22.38 3.58
N GLU A 335 -0.86 -22.54 2.61
CA GLU A 335 -1.11 -23.81 1.93
C GLU A 335 0.13 -24.32 1.19
N GLU A 336 0.82 -23.45 0.45
CA GLU A 336 2.04 -23.83 -0.27
C GLU A 336 3.19 -24.15 0.70
N ILE A 337 3.35 -23.39 1.79
CA ILE A 337 4.32 -23.70 2.85
C ILE A 337 4.02 -25.08 3.46
N ALA A 338 2.76 -25.40 3.73
CA ALA A 338 2.37 -26.70 4.28
C ALA A 338 2.69 -27.85 3.31
N LYS A 339 2.38 -27.67 2.02
CA LYS A 339 2.69 -28.63 0.96
C LYS A 339 4.19 -28.85 0.82
N LEU A 340 4.99 -27.78 0.78
CA LEU A 340 6.45 -27.87 0.68
C LEU A 340 7.07 -28.57 1.89
N LYS A 341 6.58 -28.29 3.11
CA LYS A 341 7.01 -29.01 4.32
C LYS A 341 6.71 -30.50 4.24
N SER A 342 5.50 -30.87 3.80
CA SER A 342 5.11 -32.28 3.64
C SER A 342 5.98 -32.99 2.59
N LEU A 343 6.31 -32.34 1.48
CA LEU A 343 7.19 -32.90 0.46
C LEU A 343 8.61 -33.12 0.99
N LEU A 344 9.10 -32.18 1.81
CA LEU A 344 10.41 -32.29 2.44
C LEU A 344 10.44 -33.46 3.45
N ASP A 345 9.41 -33.58 4.30
CA ASP A 345 9.30 -34.65 5.29
C ASP A 345 9.19 -36.03 4.63
N GLN A 346 8.43 -36.12 3.53
CA GLN A 346 8.33 -37.36 2.74
C GLN A 346 9.69 -37.74 2.15
N ARG A 347 10.41 -36.77 1.55
CA ARG A 347 11.76 -37.03 1.01
C ARG A 347 12.76 -37.42 2.09
N ILE A 348 12.70 -36.81 3.27
CA ILE A 348 13.53 -37.19 4.43
C ILE A 348 13.21 -38.62 4.88
N LEU A 349 11.93 -38.99 4.92
CA LEU A 349 11.51 -40.34 5.28
C LEU A 349 11.98 -41.38 4.26
N GLU A 350 11.84 -41.09 2.97
CA GLU A 350 12.33 -41.93 1.87
C GLU A 350 13.86 -42.10 1.92
N ALA A 351 14.61 -41.02 2.20
CA ALA A 351 16.06 -41.08 2.40
C ALA A 351 16.45 -41.96 3.61
N ASN A 352 15.75 -41.79 4.74
CA ASN A 352 16.00 -42.59 5.95
C ASN A 352 15.64 -44.08 5.76
N GLN A 353 14.61 -44.40 4.98
CA GLN A 353 14.24 -45.79 4.66
C GLN A 353 15.26 -46.46 3.74
N ARG A 354 15.85 -45.73 2.79
CA ARG A 354 16.95 -46.23 1.94
C ARG A 354 18.19 -46.53 2.77
N ILE A 355 18.53 -45.67 3.73
CA ILE A 355 19.66 -45.89 4.66
C ILE A 355 19.39 -47.05 5.63
N GLY A 356 18.14 -47.23 6.08
CA GLY A 356 17.76 -48.29 7.03
C GLY A 356 17.71 -49.72 6.45
N ASN A 357 17.49 -49.86 5.13
CA ASN A 357 17.51 -51.16 4.44
C ASN A 357 18.93 -51.62 4.03
N SER A 358 19.94 -50.75 4.13
CA SER A 358 21.36 -51.09 3.94
C SER A 358 22.02 -51.63 5.22
N ASN A 359 21.31 -52.48 5.98
CA ASN A 359 21.89 -53.25 7.09
C ASN A 359 22.52 -54.58 6.62
N GLY A 360 22.99 -54.63 5.38
CA GLY A 360 23.77 -55.73 4.82
C GLY A 360 25.07 -55.19 4.25
N GLU A 361 26.15 -55.37 5.00
CA GLU A 361 27.57 -55.21 4.65
C GLU A 361 27.88 -54.86 3.18
N ASN A 362 28.30 -53.62 2.89
CA ASN A 362 29.35 -53.31 1.91
C ASN A 362 29.79 -51.84 1.95
N LYS A 363 31.11 -51.61 1.88
CA LYS A 363 31.78 -50.30 1.92
C LYS A 363 31.66 -49.46 0.62
N ASN A 364 30.75 -49.82 -0.28
CA ASN A 364 30.58 -49.15 -1.58
C ASN A 364 29.41 -48.14 -1.60
N ASP A 365 28.54 -48.14 -0.58
CA ASP A 365 27.31 -47.33 -0.57
C ASP A 365 27.51 -45.86 -0.13
N GLU A 366 28.67 -45.51 0.46
CA GLU A 366 28.98 -44.11 0.83
C GLU A 366 29.25 -43.23 -0.41
N MET A 367 29.81 -43.81 -1.48
CA MET A 367 30.13 -43.09 -2.72
C MET A 367 28.87 -42.82 -3.56
N ASP A 368 27.91 -43.76 -3.57
CA ASP A 368 26.62 -43.62 -4.27
C ASP A 368 25.67 -42.65 -3.55
N ALA A 369 25.77 -42.55 -2.22
CA ALA A 369 24.98 -41.59 -1.45
C ALA A 369 25.43 -40.14 -1.72
N GLU A 370 26.75 -39.88 -1.74
CA GLU A 370 27.29 -38.55 -2.04
C GLU A 370 26.95 -38.09 -3.47
N GLU A 371 27.04 -38.99 -4.45
CA GLU A 371 26.70 -38.69 -5.84
C GLU A 371 25.19 -38.45 -6.02
N PHE A 372 24.33 -39.24 -5.34
CA PHE A 372 22.87 -39.01 -5.32
C PHE A 372 22.48 -37.71 -4.61
N PHE A 373 23.17 -37.34 -3.52
CA PHE A 373 22.92 -36.07 -2.84
C PHE A 373 23.34 -34.88 -3.71
N GLN A 374 24.45 -34.97 -4.45
CA GLN A 374 24.86 -33.95 -5.42
C GLN A 374 23.84 -33.79 -6.56
N GLU A 375 23.39 -34.89 -7.15
CA GLU A 375 22.42 -34.87 -8.25
C GLU A 375 21.04 -34.30 -7.81
N GLN A 376 20.66 -34.54 -6.55
CA GLN A 376 19.44 -34.00 -5.98
C GLN A 376 19.57 -32.53 -5.54
N GLN A 377 20.77 -32.10 -5.16
CA GLN A 377 21.09 -30.69 -4.87
C GLN A 377 21.00 -29.86 -6.17
N GLU A 378 21.58 -30.37 -7.27
CA GLU A 378 21.51 -29.71 -8.59
C GLU A 378 20.08 -29.58 -9.11
N LYS A 379 19.24 -30.62 -9.00
CA LYS A 379 17.83 -30.53 -9.39
C LYS A 379 17.03 -29.52 -8.56
N LEU A 380 17.31 -29.44 -7.26
CA LEU A 380 16.69 -28.45 -6.37
C LEU A 380 17.12 -27.02 -6.73
N ASP A 381 18.38 -26.84 -7.10
CA ASP A 381 18.92 -25.55 -7.53
C ASP A 381 18.36 -25.14 -8.91
N GLU A 382 18.15 -26.09 -9.83
CA GLU A 382 17.47 -25.84 -11.11
C GLU A 382 15.98 -25.47 -10.93
N GLU A 383 15.26 -26.19 -10.06
CA GLU A 383 13.84 -25.91 -9.79
C GLU A 383 13.67 -24.57 -9.06
N LYS A 384 14.60 -24.22 -8.16
CA LYS A 384 14.68 -22.92 -7.50
C LYS A 384 15.03 -21.81 -8.48
N PHE A 385 15.96 -22.05 -9.41
CA PHE A 385 16.30 -21.10 -10.47
C PHE A 385 15.13 -20.87 -11.44
N ALA A 386 14.34 -21.90 -11.74
CA ALA A 386 13.12 -21.79 -12.55
C ALA A 386 12.01 -20.99 -11.83
N LEU A 387 11.82 -21.20 -10.52
CA LEU A 387 10.90 -20.43 -9.68
C LEU A 387 11.35 -18.98 -9.50
N GLU A 388 12.65 -18.72 -9.43
CA GLU A 388 13.22 -17.37 -9.40
C GLU A 388 13.01 -16.63 -10.72
N GLN A 389 13.07 -17.30 -11.87
CA GLN A 389 12.76 -16.71 -13.18
C GLN A 389 11.25 -16.48 -13.40
N GLN A 390 10.38 -17.19 -12.68
CA GLN A 390 8.93 -16.94 -12.72
C GLN A 390 8.49 -15.80 -11.80
N ASN A 391 9.36 -15.33 -10.90
CA ASN A 391 9.06 -14.30 -9.91
C ASN A 391 9.87 -13.02 -10.19
N ASP A 392 9.85 -12.57 -11.45
CA ASP A 392 10.46 -11.32 -11.93
C ASP A 392 9.80 -10.11 -11.27
N GLY A 393 10.29 -9.77 -10.07
CA GLY A 393 9.85 -8.61 -9.31
C GLY A 393 10.70 -8.28 -8.09
N MET A 394 11.89 -8.89 -7.93
CA MET A 394 12.80 -8.58 -6.82
C MET A 394 14.22 -8.29 -7.30
N CYS A 395 14.83 -7.26 -6.71
CA CYS A 395 16.12 -6.70 -7.07
C CYS A 395 17.26 -7.73 -6.93
N GLU A 396 18.03 -7.91 -8.00
CA GLU A 396 19.20 -8.82 -8.13
C GLU A 396 20.18 -8.76 -6.93
N GLU A 397 20.26 -7.60 -6.26
CA GLU A 397 21.12 -7.37 -5.10
C GLU A 397 20.65 -8.10 -3.83
N GLU A 398 19.35 -8.30 -3.62
CA GLU A 398 18.83 -9.09 -2.49
C GLU A 398 19.14 -10.57 -2.67
N LYS A 399 19.05 -11.05 -3.92
CA LYS A 399 19.35 -12.43 -4.30
C LYS A 399 20.81 -12.78 -3.99
N GLN A 400 21.76 -11.90 -4.35
CA GLN A 400 23.18 -12.12 -4.04
C GLN A 400 23.48 -12.08 -2.53
N LYS A 401 22.80 -11.22 -1.75
CA LYS A 401 22.98 -11.17 -0.29
C LYS A 401 22.42 -12.39 0.44
N LEU A 402 21.30 -12.95 -0.04
CA LEU A 402 20.70 -14.17 0.50
C LEU A 402 21.53 -15.41 0.17
N LEU A 403 22.05 -15.51 -1.05
CA LEU A 403 22.96 -16.58 -1.47
C LEU A 403 24.22 -16.60 -0.60
N LYS A 404 24.85 -15.43 -0.38
CA LYS A 404 26.05 -15.33 0.45
C LYS A 404 25.82 -15.70 1.92
N ASN A 405 24.67 -15.33 2.48
CA ASN A 405 24.28 -15.71 3.85
C ASN A 405 23.97 -17.21 4.01
N LEU A 406 23.52 -17.87 2.94
CA LEU A 406 23.29 -19.31 2.92
C LEU A 406 24.61 -20.08 2.79
N GLU A 407 25.53 -19.63 1.93
CA GLU A 407 26.89 -20.17 1.80
C GLU A 407 27.66 -20.09 3.14
N ASP A 408 27.54 -18.99 3.87
CA ASP A 408 28.17 -18.81 5.19
C ASP A 408 27.57 -19.69 6.30
N ARG A 409 26.35 -20.22 6.10
CA ARG A 409 25.64 -21.08 7.07
C ARG A 409 25.90 -22.58 6.86
N GLN A 410 26.21 -23.01 5.65
CA GLN A 410 26.55 -24.41 5.35
C GLN A 410 27.72 -24.98 6.17
N PRO A 411 28.87 -24.29 6.35
CA PRO A 411 29.96 -24.83 7.16
C PRO A 411 29.61 -24.94 8.65
N LYS A 412 28.73 -24.07 9.17
CA LYS A 412 28.28 -24.11 10.56
C LYS A 412 27.35 -25.29 10.85
N LEU A 413 26.56 -25.71 9.87
CA LEU A 413 25.71 -26.90 9.96
C LEU A 413 26.54 -28.18 9.90
N ALA A 414 27.55 -28.24 9.02
CA ALA A 414 28.47 -29.37 8.92
C ALA A 414 29.23 -29.61 10.23
N ILE A 415 29.76 -28.56 10.86
CA ILE A 415 30.47 -28.65 12.16
C ILE A 415 29.53 -29.14 13.27
N LYS A 416 28.25 -28.72 13.25
CA LYS A 416 27.26 -29.13 14.24
C LYS A 416 26.84 -30.60 14.08
N GLN A 417 26.78 -31.09 12.84
CA GLN A 417 26.52 -32.50 12.52
C GLN A 417 27.71 -33.40 12.90
N GLU A 418 28.95 -32.96 12.66
CA GLU A 418 30.15 -33.68 13.10
C GLU A 418 30.24 -33.80 14.63
N ALA A 419 29.88 -32.72 15.34
CA ALA A 419 29.83 -32.72 16.80
C ALA A 419 28.76 -33.69 17.34
N GLN A 420 27.58 -33.76 16.70
CA GLN A 420 26.53 -34.70 17.08
C GLN A 420 26.92 -36.16 16.79
N ALA A 421 27.56 -36.42 15.64
CA ALA A 421 28.07 -37.75 15.28
C ALA A 421 29.17 -38.23 16.23
N SER A 422 30.04 -37.33 16.69
CA SER A 422 31.09 -37.61 17.68
C SER A 422 30.51 -38.00 19.05
N ILE A 423 29.48 -37.28 19.51
CA ILE A 423 28.78 -37.58 20.77
C ILE A 423 28.05 -38.93 20.68
N ALA A 424 27.41 -39.22 19.54
CA ALA A 424 26.73 -40.49 19.31
C ALA A 424 27.70 -41.69 19.29
N ARG A 425 28.92 -41.52 18.74
CA ARG A 425 29.97 -42.57 18.80
C ARG A 425 30.46 -42.82 20.22
N LYS A 426 30.65 -41.76 21.03
CA LYS A 426 31.07 -41.89 22.43
C LYS A 426 30.02 -42.59 23.30
N LEU A 427 28.72 -42.32 23.05
CA LEU A 427 27.62 -43.00 23.74
C LEU A 427 27.55 -44.49 23.41
N LYS A 428 27.83 -44.87 22.16
CA LYS A 428 27.92 -46.29 21.74
C LYS A 428 29.13 -47.03 22.33
N SER A 429 30.22 -46.34 22.66
CA SER A 429 31.41 -46.98 23.28
C SER A 429 31.32 -47.16 24.79
N MET A 430 30.26 -46.65 25.43
CA MET A 430 30.03 -46.75 26.88
C MET A 430 28.97 -47.79 27.26
N GLN A 431 28.39 -48.48 26.28
CA GLN A 431 27.58 -49.70 26.43
C GLN A 431 28.44 -50.90 26.04
#